data_AF-A0A356UAJ6-F1
#
_entry.id   AF-A0A356UAJ6-F1
#
_cell.length_a   1.000
_cell.length_b   1.000
_cell.length_c   1.000
_cell.angle_alpha   90.00
_cell.angle_beta   90.00
_cell.angle_gamma   90.00
#
_symmetry.space_group_name_H-M   'P 1'
#
loop_
_entity.id
_entity.type
_entity.pdbx_description
1 polymer ?
#
loop_
_entity_poly.entity_id
_entity_poly.type
_entity_poly.pdbx_seq_one_letter_code
_entity_poly.pdbx_strand_id
1 'polypeptide(L)' 'KECGVPILGMSLDAIHRAEDREAFKRTMQEIGEPIPESDIVHSVKEALRFADKVGYPLIVRPAYTLG' A
#
# COMPACT_ATOMS: atom_id res chain seq x y z
N LYS A 1 -10.22 8.31 -18.14
CA LYS A 1 -11.18 9.43 -17.96
C LYS A 1 -12.39 9.15 -18.84
N GLU A 2 -13.32 8.29 -18.41
CA GLU A 2 -14.46 7.88 -19.26
C GLU A 2 -15.63 8.86 -19.19
N CYS A 3 -15.91 9.46 -18.03
CA CYS A 3 -17.12 10.25 -17.82
C CYS A 3 -16.95 11.77 -17.99
N GLY A 4 -15.74 12.28 -18.27
CA GLY A 4 -15.48 13.73 -18.44
C GLY A 4 -15.72 14.61 -17.20
N VAL A 5 -16.00 14.01 -16.04
CA VAL A 5 -16.34 14.73 -14.81
C VAL A 5 -15.08 15.29 -14.14
N PRO A 6 -15.06 16.57 -13.72
CA PRO A 6 -13.94 17.12 -12.96
C PRO A 6 -13.92 16.54 -11.54
N ILE A 7 -12.74 16.12 -11.09
CA ILE A 7 -12.50 15.71 -9.70
C ILE A 7 -12.27 16.97 -8.87
N LEU A 8 -13.01 17.10 -7.77
CA LEU A 8 -12.87 18.19 -6.81
C LEU A 8 -12.22 17.68 -5.52
N GLY A 9 -11.47 18.53 -4.83
CA GLY A 9 -10.78 18.17 -3.59
C GLY A 9 -9.44 17.49 -3.84
N MET A 10 -9.27 16.28 -3.31
CA MET A 10 -8.00 15.55 -3.43
C MET A 10 -7.79 15.07 -4.87
N SER A 11 -6.58 15.28 -5.39
CA SER A 11 -6.23 14.81 -6.73
C SER A 11 -6.23 13.29 -6.80
N LEU A 12 -6.52 12.74 -7.99
CA LEU A 12 -6.49 11.29 -8.20
C LEU A 12 -5.13 10.67 -7.87
N ASP A 13 -4.05 11.41 -8.14
CA ASP A 13 -2.69 11.00 -7.80
C ASP A 13 -2.46 10.95 -6.28
N ALA A 14 -2.99 11.93 -5.54
CA ALA A 14 -2.92 11.90 -4.08
C ALA A 14 -3.73 10.74 -3.48
N ILE A 15 -4.91 10.42 -4.04
CA ILE A 15 -5.68 9.23 -3.66
C ILE A 15 -4.89 7.95 -3.96
N HIS A 16 -4.29 7.85 -5.15
CA HIS A 16 -3.47 6.69 -5.53
C HIS A 16 -2.28 6.50 -4.58
N ARG A 17 -1.56 7.57 -4.23
CA ARG A 17 -0.45 7.49 -3.27
C ARG A 17 -0.88 7.06 -1.87
N ALA A 18 -2.13 7.32 -1.49
CA ALA A 18 -2.65 6.93 -0.17
C ALA A 18 -3.16 5.49 -0.13
N GLU A 19 -3.88 5.06 -1.18
CA GLU A 19 -4.58 3.77 -1.22
C GLU A 19 -3.71 2.61 -1.72
N ASP A 20 -2.78 2.89 -2.64
CA ASP A 20 -1.82 1.90 -3.11
C ASP A 20 -0.69 1.71 -2.09
N ARG A 21 -0.39 0.46 -1.74
CA ARG A 21 0.56 0.15 -0.67
C ARG A 21 2.01 0.42 -1.06
N GLU A 22 2.35 0.29 -2.35
CA GLU A 22 3.70 0.55 -2.84
C GLU A 22 3.96 2.04 -2.91
N ALA A 23 3.00 2.78 -3.48
CA ALA A 23 3.06 4.22 -3.57
C ALA A 23 3.10 4.85 -2.17
N PHE A 24 2.28 4.37 -1.23
CA PHE A 24 2.29 4.83 0.15
C PHE A 24 3.66 4.58 0.82
N LYS A 25 4.18 3.36 0.70
CA LYS A 25 5.48 2.98 1.27
C LYS A 25 6.59 3.89 0.76
N ARG A 26 6.62 4.12 -0.55
CA ARG A 26 7.60 5.02 -1.18
C ARG A 26 7.45 6.45 -0.68
N THR A 27 6.23 6.98 -0.59
CA THR A 27 6.00 8.34 -0.07
C THR A 27 6.46 8.50 1.37
N MET A 28 6.23 7.51 2.24
CA MET A 28 6.75 7.56 3.63
C MET A 28 8.28 7.55 3.66
N GLN A 29 8.92 6.73 2.82
CA GLN A 29 10.39 6.70 2.70
C GLN A 29 10.96 8.03 2.18
N GLU A 30 10.32 8.64 1.20
CA GLU A 30 10.73 9.93 0.61
C GLU A 30 10.71 11.07 1.65
N ILE A 31 9.76 11.05 2.59
CA ILE A 31 9.66 12.06 3.67
C ILE A 31 10.44 11.65 4.93
N GLY A 32 11.07 10.48 4.94
CA GLY A 32 11.84 9.97 6.08
C GLY A 32 10.98 9.45 7.24
N GLU A 33 9.70 9.16 7.01
CA GLU A 33 8.81 8.61 8.03
C GLU A 33 9.08 7.10 8.20
N PRO A 34 9.34 6.63 9.43
CA PRO A 34 9.59 5.22 9.68
C PRO A 34 8.35 4.38 9.37
N ILE A 35 8.58 3.25 8.70
CA ILE A 35 7.55 2.27 8.34
C ILE A 35 7.94 0.89 8.86
N PRO A 36 6.98 0.07 9.32
CA PRO A 36 7.25 -1.32 9.66
C PRO A 36 7.79 -2.11 8.46
N GLU A 37 8.66 -3.08 8.73
CA GLU A 37 9.10 -4.03 7.70
C GLU A 37 7.87 -4.71 7.10
N SER A 38 7.73 -4.57 5.79
CA SER A 38 6.55 -4.99 5.05
C SER A 38 6.93 -5.28 3.61
N ASP A 39 6.21 -6.22 2.99
CA ASP A 39 6.36 -6.59 1.60
C ASP A 39 4.99 -6.63 0.91
N ILE A 40 4.99 -6.39 -0.39
CA ILE A 40 3.78 -6.39 -1.22
C ILE A 40 3.74 -7.70 -1.99
N VAL A 41 2.68 -8.47 -1.74
CA VAL A 41 2.54 -9.83 -2.23
C VAL A 41 1.25 -9.96 -3.01
N HIS A 42 1.30 -10.71 -4.11
CA HIS A 42 0.15 -10.94 -5.00
C HIS A 42 -0.29 -12.40 -4.98
N SER A 43 0.42 -13.25 -4.24
CA SER A 43 0.09 -14.67 -4.06
C SER A 43 0.32 -15.14 -2.63
N VAL A 44 -0.41 -16.18 -2.21
CA VAL A 44 -0.22 -16.82 -0.91
C VAL A 44 1.21 -17.34 -0.74
N LYS A 45 1.81 -17.84 -1.83
CA LYS A 45 3.19 -18.36 -1.79
C LYS A 45 4.21 -17.24 -1.51
N GLU A 46 3.99 -16.03 -2.01
CA GLU A 46 4.83 -14.87 -1.67
C GLU A 46 4.64 -14.45 -0.22
N ALA A 47 3.39 -14.40 0.25
CA ALA A 47 3.07 -14.07 1.63
C ALA A 47 3.77 -15.03 2.63
N LEU A 48 3.75 -16.34 2.35
CA LEU A 48 4.42 -17.34 3.18
C LEU A 48 5.95 -17.17 3.19
N ARG A 49 6.57 -16.85 2.05
CA ARG A 49 8.03 -16.57 2.01
C ARG A 49 8.39 -15.36 2.86
N PHE A 50 7.57 -14.32 2.84
CA PHE A 50 7.75 -13.15 3.70
C PHE A 50 7.57 -13.52 5.17
N ALA A 51 6.56 -14.35 5.48
CA ALA A 51 6.31 -14.82 6.83
C ALA A 51 7.47 -15.64 7.41
N ASP A 52 8.06 -16.53 6.61
CA ASP A 52 9.23 -17.32 7.02
C ASP A 52 10.46 -16.44 7.30
N LYS A 53 10.58 -15.30 6.60
CA LYS A 53 11.67 -14.34 6.78
C LYS A 53 11.51 -13.49 8.05
N VAL A 54 10.30 -12.98 8.30
CA VAL A 54 10.04 -11.99 9.37
C VAL A 54 9.54 -12.63 10.67
N GLY A 55 8.95 -13.82 10.59
CA GLY A 55 8.36 -14.53 11.72
C GLY A 55 6.94 -14.04 12.06
N TYR A 56 6.27 -14.76 12.96
CA TYR A 56 4.92 -14.45 13.44
C TYR A 56 4.95 -13.74 14.81
N PRO A 57 3.95 -12.92 15.16
CA PRO A 57 2.72 -12.61 14.41
C PRO A 57 2.92 -11.62 13.26
N LEU A 58 2.05 -11.68 12.25
CA LEU A 58 2.06 -10.83 11.05
C LEU A 58 0.73 -10.12 10.85
N ILE A 59 0.79 -8.93 10.25
CA ILE A 59 -0.39 -8.14 9.86
C ILE A 59 -0.53 -8.21 8.34
N VAL A 60 -1.68 -8.68 7.87
CA VAL A 60 -2.03 -8.68 6.44
C VAL A 60 -3.03 -7.54 6.20
N ARG A 61 -2.68 -6.61 5.31
CA ARG A 61 -3.54 -5.45 4.96
C ARG A 61 -3.76 -5.39 3.44
N PRO A 62 -4.98 -5.56 2.94
CA PRO A 62 -5.26 -5.40 1.52
C PRO A 62 -5.06 -3.94 1.06
N ALA A 63 -4.76 -3.73 -0.22
CA ALA A 63 -4.80 -2.41 -0.86
C ALA A 63 -6.24 -2.03 -1.19
N TYR A 64 -6.55 -0.72 -1.22
CA TYR A 64 -7.89 -0.20 -1.58
C TYR A 64 -9.06 -0.70 -0.71
N THR A 65 -8.79 -1.09 0.54
CA THR A 65 -9.81 -1.51 1.49
C THR A 65 -9.73 -0.69 2.78
N LEU A 66 -10.88 -0.40 3.38
CA LEU A 66 -11.03 0.21 4.69
C LEU A 66 -11.71 -0.78 5.65
N GLY A 67 -11.30 -0.83 6.91
CA GLY A 67 -11.77 -1.77 7.93
C GLY A 67 -10.76 -1.97 9.05
#